data_AF-A0A2M4AYI3-F1
#
_entry.id   AF-A0A2M4AYI3-F1
#
_cell.length_a   1.000
_cell.length_b   1.000
_cell.length_c   1.000
_cell.angle_alpha   90.00
_cell.angle_beta   90.00
_cell.angle_gamma   90.00
#
_symmetry.space_group_name_H-M   'P 1'
#
loop_
_entity.id
_entity.type
_entity.pdbx_description
1 polymer ?
#
loop_
_entity_poly.entity_id
_entity_poly.type
_entity_poly.pdbx_seq_one_letter_code
_entity_poly.pdbx_strand_id
1 'polypeptide(L)'
;MFLRRSVALLVRAFSSTTNAANLVGSQAEAIATRLEGVDKELVRELLVTVPELSKYTVEHWQRTHRLLAAEGLEPERIVSIIGGHPEILVRQEEKVAESLHCWRSCQFGDVNTKVLLSAHPYLLDYTNHGQLAQRVAFLHSHFESRKNVFRLFLNSPNLLTDEQRVTEEKITFLLVRMRHEVLEVAKSFAFRHDIEHLRCRHTFLERLGTFKPKPLKADKDAPSGNPSLHQIIDTSDKRFAVKVAYVTLEEYEVFQELFRREIEQELGLNSLEHDDADEVDYEDEQHEEPDQLVGD
;
A
#
# COMPACT_ATOMS: atom_id res chain seq x y z
N MET A 1 -12.87 14.09 -7.28
CA MET A 1 -13.30 12.87 -6.55
C MET A 1 -12.27 12.32 -5.56
N PHE A 2 -10.96 12.53 -5.75
CA PHE A 2 -9.93 12.00 -4.84
C PHE A 2 -9.73 12.80 -3.54
N LEU A 3 -10.03 14.11 -3.52
CA LEU A 3 -9.87 14.93 -2.30
C LEU A 3 -10.92 14.67 -1.21
N ARG A 4 -12.09 14.11 -1.56
CA ARG A 4 -13.15 13.79 -0.59
C ARG A 4 -12.98 12.42 0.08
N ARG A 5 -12.07 11.57 -0.41
CA ARG A 5 -11.91 10.20 0.12
C ARG A 5 -10.86 10.08 1.21
N SER A 6 -9.86 10.96 1.26
CA SER A 6 -8.85 10.90 2.33
C SER A 6 -9.38 11.36 3.68
N VAL A 7 -10.43 12.19 3.71
CA VAL A 7 -11.10 12.61 4.96
C VAL A 7 -12.27 11.66 5.33
N ALA A 8 -12.82 10.91 4.36
CA ALA A 8 -14.06 10.14 4.53
C ALA A 8 -13.91 8.77 5.22
N LEU A 9 -12.74 8.41 5.73
CA LEU A 9 -12.53 7.14 6.45
C LEU A 9 -12.59 7.24 7.98
N LEU A 10 -12.89 8.43 8.51
CA LEU A 10 -12.94 8.69 9.95
C LEU A 10 -14.34 9.06 10.45
N VAL A 11 -15.33 8.19 10.18
CA VAL A 11 -16.68 8.34 10.75
C VAL A 11 -17.16 7.03 11.36
N ARG A 12 -17.01 6.89 12.69
CA ARG A 12 -18.17 6.62 13.56
C ARG A 12 -17.86 6.73 15.06
N ALA A 13 -18.73 7.55 15.68
CA ALA A 13 -19.22 7.54 17.05
C ALA A 13 -18.25 7.89 18.18
N PHE A 14 -18.54 8.99 18.89
CA PHE A 14 -19.05 8.91 20.27
C PHE A 14 -19.78 10.22 20.66
N SER A 15 -20.92 10.05 21.32
CA SER A 15 -21.64 11.10 22.01
C SER A 15 -21.15 11.13 23.46
N SER A 16 -20.70 12.29 23.95
CA SER A 16 -20.83 12.82 25.32
C SER A 16 -19.62 13.67 25.70
N THR A 17 -19.86 14.96 25.97
CA THR A 17 -19.37 15.78 27.09
C THR A 17 -19.28 17.25 26.68
N THR A 18 -20.22 18.05 27.17
CA THR A 18 -20.33 19.49 26.89
C THR A 18 -19.05 20.26 27.28
N ASN A 19 -18.31 19.79 28.29
CA ASN A 19 -17.04 20.39 28.70
C ASN A 19 -15.87 20.09 27.76
N ALA A 20 -15.76 18.87 27.23
CA ALA A 20 -14.73 18.54 26.24
C ALA A 20 -14.98 19.28 24.92
N ALA A 21 -16.25 19.38 24.50
CA ALA A 21 -16.64 20.16 23.33
C ALA A 21 -16.32 21.66 23.47
N ASN A 22 -16.47 22.22 24.67
CA ASN A 22 -16.13 23.62 24.96
C ASN A 22 -14.60 23.84 24.99
N LEU A 23 -13.82 22.92 25.58
CA LEU A 23 -12.36 23.01 25.57
C LEU A 23 -11.80 22.93 24.14
N VAL A 24 -12.26 21.94 23.36
CA VAL A 24 -11.87 21.78 21.96
C VAL A 24 -12.26 23.01 21.14
N GLY A 25 -13.44 23.60 21.39
CA GLY A 25 -13.86 24.85 20.77
C GLY A 25 -12.92 26.02 21.06
N SER A 26 -12.56 26.21 22.34
CA SER A 26 -11.65 27.29 22.75
C SER A 26 -10.22 27.13 22.19
N GLN A 27 -9.73 25.88 22.15
CA GLN A 27 -8.43 25.55 21.56
C GLN A 27 -8.43 25.75 20.04
N ALA A 28 -9.48 25.30 19.35
CA ALA A 28 -9.64 25.50 17.92
C ALA A 28 -9.66 26.99 17.54
N GLU A 29 -10.36 27.81 18.33
CA GLU A 29 -10.41 29.26 18.12
C GLU A 29 -9.04 29.92 18.34
N ALA A 30 -8.33 29.54 19.39
CA ALA A 30 -6.97 30.03 19.66
C ALA A 30 -5.99 29.67 18.54
N ILE A 31 -6.09 28.45 17.99
CA ILE A 31 -5.29 27.99 16.85
C ILE A 31 -5.67 28.77 15.60
N ALA A 32 -6.95 28.75 15.19
CA ALA A 32 -7.40 29.37 13.95
C ALA A 32 -7.10 30.88 13.88
N THR A 33 -7.18 31.59 15.00
CA THR A 33 -6.84 33.02 15.06
C THR A 33 -5.37 33.30 14.69
N ARG A 34 -4.48 32.31 14.84
CA ARG A 34 -3.05 32.42 14.49
C ARG A 34 -2.72 31.89 13.10
N LEU A 35 -3.64 31.17 12.46
CA LEU A 35 -3.43 30.55 11.15
C LEU A 35 -4.14 31.37 10.06
N GLU A 36 -3.37 32.09 9.25
CA GLU A 36 -3.93 32.90 8.17
C GLU A 36 -4.67 32.03 7.14
N GLY A 37 -5.93 32.36 6.86
CA GLY A 37 -6.73 31.68 5.84
C GLY A 37 -7.30 30.32 6.27
N VAL A 38 -7.15 29.91 7.53
CA VAL A 38 -7.74 28.66 8.06
C VAL A 38 -9.06 28.96 8.77
N ASP A 39 -10.12 28.24 8.38
CA ASP A 39 -11.41 28.31 9.07
C ASP A 39 -11.35 27.60 10.44
N LYS A 40 -11.88 28.25 11.47
CA LYS A 40 -11.99 27.69 12.83
C LYS A 40 -12.81 26.40 12.87
N GLU A 41 -13.83 26.27 12.02
CA GLU A 41 -14.65 25.06 11.98
C GLU A 41 -13.87 23.86 11.44
N LEU A 42 -12.95 24.09 10.48
CA LEU A 42 -12.05 23.06 9.98
C LEU A 42 -11.08 22.59 11.07
N VAL A 43 -10.51 23.51 11.85
CA VAL A 43 -9.62 23.15 12.97
C VAL A 43 -10.39 22.40 14.05
N ARG A 44 -11.60 22.84 14.36
CA ARG A 44 -12.47 22.18 15.33
C ARG A 44 -12.83 20.76 14.89
N GLU A 45 -13.27 20.58 13.64
CA GLU A 45 -13.55 19.26 13.07
C GLU A 45 -12.31 18.36 13.11
N LEU A 46 -11.13 18.92 12.80
CA LEU A 46 -9.88 18.18 12.85
C LEU A 46 -9.51 17.74 14.27
N LEU A 47 -9.64 18.61 15.27
CA LEU A 47 -9.36 18.24 16.68
C LEU A 47 -10.34 17.19 17.20
N VAL A 48 -11.60 17.18 16.75
CA VAL A 48 -12.54 16.10 17.07
C VAL A 48 -12.13 14.79 16.40
N THR A 49 -11.68 14.87 15.15
CA THR A 49 -11.31 13.70 14.34
C THR A 49 -9.99 13.07 14.77
N VAL A 50 -9.03 13.90 15.18
CA VAL A 50 -7.67 13.52 15.58
C VAL A 50 -7.38 14.14 16.96
N PRO A 51 -7.92 13.57 18.06
CA PRO A 51 -7.83 14.15 19.40
C PRO A 51 -6.41 14.32 19.93
N GLU A 52 -5.47 13.54 19.41
CA GLU A 52 -4.06 13.69 19.79
C GLU A 52 -3.48 15.05 19.43
N LEU A 53 -4.08 15.77 18.47
CA LEU A 53 -3.62 17.09 18.09
C LEU A 53 -3.79 18.12 19.22
N SER A 54 -4.68 17.87 20.17
CA SER A 54 -4.85 18.72 21.35
C SER A 54 -3.61 18.78 22.24
N LYS A 55 -2.68 17.83 22.13
CA LYS A 55 -1.41 17.82 22.89
C LYS A 55 -0.42 18.89 22.43
N TYR A 56 -0.57 19.41 21.20
CA TYR A 56 0.35 20.40 20.64
C TYR A 56 -0.09 21.83 20.97
N THR A 57 0.89 22.68 21.25
CA THR A 57 0.64 24.10 21.57
C THR A 57 0.35 24.91 20.31
N VAL A 58 -0.31 26.06 20.47
CA VAL A 58 -0.65 26.97 19.36
C VAL A 58 0.61 27.41 18.59
N GLU A 59 1.75 27.55 19.27
CA GLU A 59 3.04 27.90 18.66
C GLU A 59 3.53 26.82 17.69
N HIS A 60 3.35 25.53 18.02
CA HIS A 60 3.70 24.44 17.11
C HIS A 60 2.89 24.52 15.82
N TRP A 61 1.57 24.73 15.95
CA TRP A 61 0.67 24.92 14.81
C TRP A 61 1.07 26.12 13.96
N GLN A 62 1.28 27.28 14.58
CA GLN A 62 1.64 28.50 13.88
C GLN A 62 2.97 28.37 13.14
N ARG A 63 3.97 27.76 13.77
CA ARG A 63 5.30 27.51 13.19
C ARG A 63 5.22 26.63 11.95
N THR A 64 4.58 25.47 12.06
CA THR A 64 4.42 24.53 10.95
C THR A 64 3.56 25.12 9.83
N HIS A 65 2.48 25.82 10.18
CA HIS A 65 1.66 26.52 9.19
C HIS A 65 2.46 27.55 8.41
N ARG A 66 3.22 28.41 9.12
CA ARG A 66 4.06 29.43 8.48
C ARG A 66 5.07 28.82 7.52
N LEU A 67 5.73 27.73 7.93
CA LEU A 67 6.70 27.03 7.09
C LEU A 67 6.05 26.47 5.82
N LEU A 68 4.92 25.76 5.95
CA LEU A 68 4.24 25.14 4.82
C LEU A 68 3.58 26.19 3.89
N ALA A 69 3.05 27.28 4.46
CA ALA A 69 2.48 28.39 3.70
C ALA A 69 3.55 29.16 2.92
N ALA A 70 4.74 29.37 3.50
CA ALA A 70 5.88 29.97 2.79
C ALA A 70 6.30 29.15 1.56
N GLU A 71 5.98 27.86 1.55
CA GLU A 71 6.25 26.93 0.47
C GLU A 71 5.07 26.79 -0.50
N GLY A 72 4.07 27.68 -0.36
CA GLY A 72 2.91 27.84 -1.22
C GLY A 72 1.84 26.76 -1.06
N LEU A 73 1.80 26.05 0.06
CA LEU A 73 0.68 25.14 0.36
C LEU A 73 -0.53 25.94 0.82
N GLU A 74 -1.68 25.61 0.25
CA GLU A 74 -2.95 26.23 0.63
C GLU A 74 -3.35 25.84 2.07
N PRO A 75 -4.04 26.72 2.82
CA PRO A 75 -4.44 26.48 4.20
C PRO A 75 -5.13 25.13 4.42
N GLU A 76 -6.04 24.73 3.52
CA GLU A 76 -6.77 23.45 3.64
C GLU A 76 -5.85 22.24 3.48
N ARG A 77 -4.80 22.36 2.65
CA ARG A 77 -3.80 21.29 2.48
C ARG A 77 -2.90 21.19 3.69
N ILE A 78 -2.54 22.32 4.30
CA ILE A 78 -1.76 22.36 5.54
C ILE A 78 -2.51 21.63 6.66
N VAL A 79 -3.80 21.94 6.83
CA VAL A 79 -4.67 21.25 7.81
C VAL A 79 -4.76 19.76 7.49
N SER A 80 -4.91 19.38 6.22
CA SER A 80 -4.91 17.97 5.80
C SER A 80 -3.58 17.25 6.09
N ILE A 81 -2.44 17.93 5.93
CA ILE A 81 -1.10 17.39 6.23
C ILE A 81 -0.95 17.17 7.73
N ILE A 82 -1.30 18.17 8.54
CA ILE A 82 -1.22 18.08 10.01
C ILE A 82 -2.14 16.97 10.54
N GLY A 83 -3.35 16.84 9.99
CA GLY A 83 -4.27 15.78 10.37
C GLY A 83 -3.82 14.37 9.99
N GLY A 84 -3.11 14.23 8.87
CA GLY A 84 -2.60 12.95 8.40
C GLY A 84 -1.24 12.55 8.96
N HIS A 85 -0.49 13.50 9.54
CA HIS A 85 0.83 13.26 10.15
C HIS A 85 1.11 14.29 11.27
N PRO A 86 0.46 14.16 12.44
CA PRO A 86 0.54 15.12 13.54
C PRO A 86 1.96 15.40 14.06
N GLU A 87 2.88 14.44 13.94
CA GLU A 87 4.28 14.55 14.35
C GLU A 87 5.03 15.67 13.61
N ILE A 88 4.54 16.11 12.45
CA ILE A 88 5.07 17.28 11.72
C ILE A 88 5.09 18.55 12.58
N LEU A 89 4.21 18.67 13.58
CA LEU A 89 4.11 19.85 14.46
C LEU A 89 5.31 20.01 15.38
N VAL A 90 6.01 18.93 15.72
CA VAL A 90 7.20 18.93 16.58
C VAL A 90 8.50 18.69 15.81
N ARG A 91 8.40 18.45 14.50
CA ARG A 91 9.57 18.24 13.64
C ARG A 91 10.40 19.53 13.51
N GLN A 92 11.71 19.37 13.31
CA GLN A 92 12.62 20.48 13.04
C GLN A 92 12.27 21.13 11.69
N GLU A 93 12.23 22.46 11.63
CA GLU A 93 11.82 23.20 10.43
C GLU A 93 12.77 22.93 9.27
N GLU A 94 14.07 22.83 9.58
CA GLU A 94 15.12 22.53 8.62
C GLU A 94 14.89 21.17 7.96
N LYS A 95 14.43 20.17 8.73
CA LYS A 95 14.14 18.83 8.21
C LYS A 95 12.90 18.78 7.32
N VAL A 96 11.88 19.57 7.65
CA VAL A 96 10.70 19.70 6.79
C VAL A 96 11.07 20.44 5.50
N ALA A 97 11.85 21.53 5.59
CA ALA A 97 12.33 22.28 4.43
C ALA A 97 13.27 21.44 3.53
N GLU A 98 14.20 20.68 4.10
CA GLU A 98 15.05 19.72 3.38
C GLU A 98 14.20 18.70 2.62
N SER A 99 13.18 18.13 3.26
CA SER A 99 12.29 17.15 2.63
C SER A 99 11.51 17.77 1.47
N LEU A 100 10.92 18.94 1.68
CA LEU A 100 10.21 19.67 0.64
C LEU A 100 11.11 19.96 -0.57
N HIS A 101 12.35 20.37 -0.33
CA HIS A 101 13.35 20.56 -1.38
C HIS A 101 13.64 19.25 -2.14
N CYS A 102 13.81 18.13 -1.43
CA CYS A 102 13.99 16.81 -2.04
C CYS A 102 12.84 16.49 -3.00
N TRP A 103 11.60 16.66 -2.57
CA TRP A 103 10.44 16.36 -3.41
C TRP A 103 10.26 17.32 -4.59
N ARG A 104 10.61 18.61 -4.44
CA ARG A 104 10.63 19.56 -5.58
C ARG A 104 11.65 19.17 -6.64
N SER A 105 12.83 18.71 -6.21
CA SER A 105 13.90 18.29 -7.11
C SER A 105 13.53 17.09 -8.01
N CYS A 106 12.48 16.36 -7.67
CA CYS A 106 11.94 15.27 -8.50
C CYS A 106 11.25 15.77 -9.78
N GLN A 107 10.96 17.08 -9.88
CA GLN A 107 10.37 17.74 -11.05
C GLN A 107 9.01 17.15 -11.47
N PHE A 108 8.17 16.77 -10.51
CA PHE A 108 6.79 16.36 -10.78
C PHE A 108 5.87 17.54 -11.14
N GLY A 109 6.33 18.77 -10.92
CA GLY A 109 5.54 20.00 -11.00
C GLY A 109 4.93 20.36 -9.65
N ASP A 110 4.87 21.66 -9.36
CA ASP A 110 4.48 22.19 -8.04
C ASP A 110 3.12 21.65 -7.55
N VAL A 111 2.09 21.71 -8.40
CA VAL A 111 0.75 21.19 -8.09
C VAL A 111 0.78 19.70 -7.74
N ASN A 112 1.51 18.89 -8.50
CA ASN A 112 1.59 17.45 -8.27
C ASN A 112 2.35 17.14 -6.98
N THR A 113 3.46 17.84 -6.71
CA THR A 113 4.21 17.69 -5.45
C THR A 113 3.34 18.03 -4.25
N LYS A 114 2.58 19.13 -4.30
CA LYS A 114 1.63 19.50 -3.25
C LYS A 114 0.53 18.44 -3.07
N VAL A 115 -0.01 17.89 -4.16
CA VAL A 115 -0.98 16.79 -4.11
C VAL A 115 -0.40 15.53 -3.47
N LEU A 116 0.82 15.14 -3.83
CA LEU A 116 1.50 13.97 -3.28
C LEU A 116 1.70 14.10 -1.77
N LEU A 117 2.26 15.21 -1.32
CA LEU A 117 2.57 15.45 0.09
C LEU A 117 1.32 15.66 0.94
N SER A 118 0.23 16.18 0.35
CA SER A 118 -1.06 16.21 1.05
C SER A 118 -1.67 14.81 1.20
N ALA A 119 -1.47 13.93 0.21
CA ALA A 119 -2.03 12.58 0.21
C ALA A 119 -1.25 11.63 1.11
N HIS A 120 0.07 11.80 1.21
CA HIS A 120 0.98 10.99 2.04
C HIS A 120 1.89 11.89 2.87
N PRO A 121 1.38 12.52 3.95
CA PRO A 121 2.12 13.54 4.69
C PRO A 121 3.41 13.06 5.36
N TYR A 122 3.48 11.78 5.72
CA TYR A 122 4.70 11.15 6.26
C TYR A 122 5.89 11.19 5.28
N LEU A 123 5.67 11.43 3.98
CA LEU A 123 6.76 11.64 3.04
C LEU A 123 7.59 12.90 3.35
N LEU A 124 7.04 13.84 4.13
CA LEU A 124 7.77 14.99 4.67
C LEU A 124 8.85 14.59 5.69
N ASP A 125 8.86 13.33 6.10
CA ASP A 125 9.91 12.82 6.97
C ASP A 125 11.20 12.45 6.22
N TYR A 126 11.12 12.39 4.90
CA TYR A 126 12.19 11.88 4.08
C TYR A 126 13.09 13.00 3.56
N THR A 127 14.37 12.99 3.93
CA THR A 127 15.36 14.03 3.57
C THR A 127 16.53 13.51 2.72
N ASN A 128 16.57 12.23 2.38
CA ASN A 128 17.67 11.65 1.61
C ASN A 128 17.53 11.93 0.10
N HIS A 129 17.95 13.12 -0.33
CA HIS A 129 17.88 13.57 -1.71
C HIS A 129 18.49 12.56 -2.71
N GLY A 130 19.67 12.01 -2.41
CA GLY A 130 20.37 11.10 -3.31
C GLY A 130 19.61 9.79 -3.55
N GLN A 131 19.11 9.17 -2.48
CA GLN A 131 18.33 7.94 -2.58
C GLN A 131 16.99 8.18 -3.29
N LEU A 132 16.31 9.31 -3.04
CA LEU A 132 15.08 9.65 -3.77
C LEU A 132 15.36 9.89 -5.25
N ALA A 133 16.43 10.61 -5.59
CA ALA A 133 16.81 10.83 -6.98
C ALA A 133 17.10 9.51 -7.72
N GLN A 134 17.84 8.59 -7.09
CA GLN A 134 18.09 7.25 -7.62
C GLN A 134 16.79 6.47 -7.81
N ARG A 135 15.89 6.51 -6.82
CA ARG A 135 14.60 5.82 -6.90
C ARG A 135 13.72 6.35 -8.01
N VAL A 136 13.67 7.67 -8.16
CA VAL A 136 12.93 8.34 -9.25
C VAL A 136 13.53 8.01 -10.60
N ALA A 137 14.86 7.97 -10.72
CA ALA A 137 15.55 7.59 -11.96
C ALA A 137 15.26 6.13 -12.35
N PHE A 138 15.29 5.22 -11.38
CA PHE A 138 14.91 3.82 -11.56
C PHE A 138 13.46 3.69 -12.04
N LEU A 139 12.48 4.28 -11.34
CA LEU A 139 11.09 4.21 -11.81
C LEU A 139 10.92 4.89 -13.18
N HIS A 140 11.65 5.97 -13.46
CA HIS A 140 11.59 6.65 -14.74
C HIS A 140 12.13 5.80 -15.90
N SER A 141 13.12 4.91 -15.68
CA SER A 141 13.63 4.04 -16.74
C SER A 141 12.61 3.01 -17.22
N HIS A 142 11.64 2.64 -16.39
CA HIS A 142 10.56 1.70 -16.76
C HIS A 142 9.26 2.41 -17.19
N PHE A 143 8.98 3.59 -16.64
CA PHE A 143 7.69 4.28 -16.83
C PHE A 143 7.77 5.55 -17.68
N GLU A 144 8.95 5.84 -18.22
CA GLU A 144 9.28 6.79 -19.30
C GLU A 144 9.01 8.28 -19.02
N SER A 145 8.11 8.60 -18.08
CA SER A 145 7.67 9.96 -17.79
C SER A 145 7.60 10.25 -16.30
N ARG A 146 8.06 11.45 -15.91
CA ARG A 146 7.89 12.01 -14.55
C ARG A 146 6.44 12.00 -14.08
N LYS A 147 5.48 12.18 -14.99
CA LYS A 147 4.05 12.14 -14.67
C LYS A 147 3.59 10.73 -14.26
N ASN A 148 4.18 9.69 -14.85
CA ASN A 148 3.88 8.31 -14.48
C ASN A 148 4.55 7.97 -13.14
N VAL A 149 5.80 8.38 -12.94
CA VAL A 149 6.50 8.21 -11.64
C VAL A 149 5.77 8.92 -10.50
N PHE A 150 5.27 10.13 -10.72
CA PHE A 150 4.40 10.81 -9.76
C PHE A 150 3.15 9.97 -9.41
N ARG A 151 2.46 9.41 -10.41
CA ARG A 151 1.29 8.55 -10.16
C ARG A 151 1.65 7.29 -9.40
N LEU A 152 2.80 6.69 -9.68
CA LEU A 152 3.30 5.55 -8.93
C LEU A 152 3.49 5.89 -7.46
N PHE A 153 4.13 7.00 -7.11
CA PHE A 153 4.25 7.43 -5.72
C PHE A 153 2.91 7.81 -5.07
N LEU A 154 2.03 8.48 -5.83
CA LEU A 154 0.71 8.84 -5.32
C LEU A 154 -0.13 7.60 -5.03
N ASN A 155 -0.04 6.59 -5.89
CA ASN A 155 -0.78 5.35 -5.71
C ASN A 155 -0.08 4.41 -4.76
N SER A 156 1.24 4.30 -4.74
CA SER A 156 1.99 3.30 -3.97
C SER A 156 3.22 3.94 -3.32
N PRO A 157 3.02 4.72 -2.24
CA PRO A 157 4.12 5.46 -1.60
C PRO A 157 5.16 4.55 -0.93
N ASN A 158 4.84 3.28 -0.68
CA ASN A 158 5.80 2.23 -0.28
C ASN A 158 6.93 2.06 -1.31
N LEU A 159 6.71 2.44 -2.57
CA LEU A 159 7.76 2.52 -3.57
C LEU A 159 8.90 3.47 -3.20
N LEU A 160 8.83 4.27 -2.13
CA LEU A 160 10.01 4.98 -1.65
C LEU A 160 11.01 4.04 -0.95
N THR A 161 10.50 3.04 -0.22
CA THR A 161 11.28 2.22 0.72
C THR A 161 11.42 0.76 0.30
N ASP A 162 10.52 0.23 -0.54
CA ASP A 162 10.59 -1.15 -1.01
C ASP A 162 11.96 -1.49 -1.61
N GLU A 163 12.42 -2.72 -1.44
CA GLU A 163 13.64 -3.16 -2.10
C GLU A 163 13.53 -3.04 -3.62
N GLN A 164 14.61 -2.58 -4.25
CA GLN A 164 14.62 -2.39 -5.70
C GLN A 164 14.38 -3.71 -6.45
N ARG A 165 14.94 -4.83 -5.98
CA ARG A 165 14.74 -6.16 -6.56
C ARG A 165 13.27 -6.59 -6.52
N VAL A 166 12.59 -6.38 -5.39
CA VAL A 166 11.16 -6.68 -5.23
C VAL A 166 10.30 -5.80 -6.15
N THR A 167 10.67 -4.53 -6.28
CA THR A 167 9.98 -3.61 -7.22
C THR A 167 10.17 -4.05 -8.68
N GLU A 168 11.40 -4.42 -9.06
CA GLU A 168 11.75 -4.89 -10.41
C GLU A 168 11.00 -6.18 -10.78
N GLU A 169 10.84 -7.09 -9.83
CA GLU A 169 10.07 -8.32 -10.01
C GLU A 169 8.61 -8.02 -10.35
N LYS A 170 7.97 -7.09 -9.62
CA LYS A 170 6.60 -6.64 -9.93
C LYS A 170 6.52 -5.94 -11.28
N ILE A 171 7.48 -5.07 -11.62
CA ILE A 171 7.54 -4.39 -12.93
C ILE A 171 7.60 -5.42 -14.06
N THR A 172 8.51 -6.38 -13.95
CA THR A 172 8.70 -7.45 -14.95
C THR A 172 7.43 -8.27 -15.09
N PHE A 173 6.81 -8.65 -13.97
CA PHE A 173 5.57 -9.40 -13.98
C PHE A 173 4.44 -8.63 -14.71
N LEU A 174 4.24 -7.35 -14.38
CA LEU A 174 3.14 -6.56 -14.94
C LEU A 174 3.35 -6.19 -16.41
N LEU A 175 4.55 -5.73 -16.78
CA LEU A 175 4.83 -5.23 -18.14
C LEU A 175 5.26 -6.31 -19.12
N VAL A 176 5.94 -7.37 -18.65
CA VAL A 176 6.48 -8.41 -19.54
C VAL A 176 5.61 -9.66 -19.52
N ARG A 177 5.27 -10.18 -18.33
CA ARG A 177 4.47 -11.43 -18.20
C ARG A 177 3.00 -11.20 -18.48
N MET A 178 2.37 -10.19 -17.86
CA MET A 178 0.97 -9.84 -18.09
C MET A 178 0.77 -8.92 -19.31
N ARG A 179 1.82 -8.22 -19.74
CA ARG A 179 1.81 -7.29 -20.90
C ARG A 179 0.79 -6.17 -20.79
N HIS A 180 0.61 -5.64 -19.57
CA HIS A 180 -0.13 -4.40 -19.39
C HIS A 180 0.68 -3.20 -19.89
N GLU A 181 -0.03 -2.15 -20.32
CA GLU A 181 0.62 -0.93 -20.77
C GLU A 181 1.20 -0.14 -19.59
N VAL A 182 2.30 0.59 -19.85
CA VAL A 182 2.98 1.44 -18.86
C VAL A 182 1.99 2.37 -18.16
N LEU A 183 1.09 3.01 -18.91
CA LEU A 183 0.12 3.96 -18.36
C LEU A 183 -0.95 3.28 -17.50
N GLU A 184 -1.33 2.05 -17.84
CA GLU A 184 -2.29 1.25 -17.09
C GLU A 184 -1.68 0.83 -15.74
N VAL A 185 -0.45 0.32 -15.77
CA VAL A 185 0.30 -0.02 -14.56
C VAL A 185 0.51 1.20 -13.66
N ALA A 186 0.95 2.33 -14.23
CA ALA A 186 1.20 3.56 -13.46
C ALA A 186 -0.06 4.15 -12.80
N LYS A 187 -1.26 3.87 -13.33
CA LYS A 187 -2.53 4.33 -12.76
C LYS A 187 -3.15 3.35 -11.76
N SER A 188 -2.66 2.12 -11.69
CA SER A 188 -3.15 1.09 -10.79
C SER A 188 -2.59 1.23 -9.37
N PHE A 189 -3.09 0.40 -8.44
CA PHE A 189 -2.55 0.21 -7.10
C PHE A 189 -1.70 -1.06 -6.98
N ALA A 190 -1.25 -1.65 -8.10
CA ALA A 190 -0.57 -2.95 -8.10
C ALA A 190 0.67 -3.02 -7.19
N PHE A 191 1.43 -1.94 -7.07
CA PHE A 191 2.64 -1.91 -6.23
C PHE A 191 2.36 -1.87 -4.72
N ARG A 192 1.11 -1.66 -4.28
CA ARG A 192 0.70 -1.82 -2.88
C ARG A 192 0.65 -3.27 -2.44
N HIS A 193 0.47 -4.18 -3.40
CA HIS A 193 0.33 -5.60 -3.14
C HIS A 193 1.69 -6.29 -3.23
N ASP A 194 1.81 -7.43 -2.56
CA ASP A 194 2.92 -8.36 -2.75
C ASP A 194 2.84 -9.02 -4.14
N ILE A 195 3.91 -9.72 -4.53
CA ILE A 195 3.95 -10.34 -5.87
C ILE A 195 3.01 -11.55 -5.94
N GLU A 196 2.79 -12.23 -4.82
CA GLU A 196 1.92 -13.40 -4.67
C GLU A 196 0.46 -13.06 -4.98
N HIS A 197 -0.04 -11.91 -4.50
CA HIS A 197 -1.38 -11.42 -4.80
C HIS A 197 -1.56 -11.17 -6.31
N LEU A 198 -0.57 -10.52 -6.94
CA LEU A 198 -0.58 -10.27 -8.38
C LEU A 198 -0.59 -11.59 -9.17
N ARG A 199 0.29 -12.53 -8.79
CA ARG A 199 0.39 -13.86 -9.40
C ARG A 199 -0.90 -14.66 -9.22
N CYS A 200 -1.44 -14.73 -8.02
CA CYS A 200 -2.64 -15.49 -7.72
C CYS A 200 -3.82 -15.04 -8.60
N ARG A 201 -4.11 -13.73 -8.65
CA ARG A 201 -5.20 -13.21 -9.49
C ARG A 201 -4.96 -13.45 -10.99
N HIS A 202 -3.73 -13.25 -11.45
CA HIS A 202 -3.39 -13.50 -12.84
C HIS A 202 -3.53 -14.99 -13.23
N THR A 203 -2.91 -15.88 -12.46
CA THR A 203 -2.95 -17.34 -12.67
C THR A 203 -4.37 -17.86 -12.61
N PHE A 204 -5.21 -17.33 -11.71
CA PHE A 204 -6.62 -17.70 -11.65
C PHE A 204 -7.35 -17.39 -12.96
N LEU A 205 -7.19 -16.18 -13.49
CA LEU A 205 -7.81 -15.79 -14.77
C LEU A 205 -7.25 -16.58 -15.96
N GLU A 206 -5.95 -16.90 -15.96
CA GLU A 206 -5.34 -17.76 -16.99
C GLU A 206 -5.93 -19.17 -16.95
N ARG A 207 -6.07 -19.78 -15.76
CA ARG A 207 -6.66 -21.12 -15.58
C ARG A 207 -8.14 -21.16 -15.96
N LEU A 208 -8.88 -20.07 -15.74
CA LEU A 208 -10.25 -19.91 -16.23
C LEU A 208 -10.33 -19.60 -17.73
N GLY A 209 -9.20 -19.31 -18.39
CA GLY A 209 -9.16 -18.91 -19.80
C GLY A 209 -9.73 -17.51 -20.08
N THR A 210 -10.00 -16.73 -19.04
CA THR A 210 -10.54 -15.35 -19.10
C THR A 210 -9.44 -14.30 -19.25
N PHE A 211 -8.19 -14.69 -19.02
CA PHE A 211 -7.01 -13.94 -19.41
C PHE A 211 -6.16 -14.79 -20.35
N LYS A 212 -5.86 -14.26 -21.54
CA LYS A 212 -5.00 -14.93 -22.52
C LYS A 212 -3.77 -14.08 -22.81
N PRO A 213 -2.54 -14.62 -22.70
CA PRO A 213 -1.34 -13.87 -23.08
C PRO A 213 -1.46 -13.36 -24.52
N LYS A 214 -1.20 -12.06 -24.74
CA LYS A 214 -1.15 -11.50 -26.10
C LYS A 214 -0.09 -12.29 -26.91
N PRO A 215 -0.39 -12.76 -28.13
CA PRO A 215 0.61 -13.38 -28.99
C PRO A 215 1.83 -12.45 -29.17
N LEU A 216 3.05 -13.00 -29.23
CA LEU A 216 4.28 -12.22 -29.44
C LEU A 216 4.25 -11.35 -30.71
N LYS A 217 3.50 -11.76 -31.72
CA LYS A 217 3.36 -11.08 -33.02
C LYS A 217 2.07 -10.27 -33.15
N ALA A 218 1.24 -10.21 -32.12
CA ALA A 218 0.03 -9.39 -32.16
C ALA A 218 0.45 -7.91 -32.22
N ASP A 219 -0.34 -7.12 -32.95
CA ASP A 219 -0.21 -5.67 -32.92
C ASP A 219 -0.33 -5.19 -31.46
N LYS A 220 0.56 -4.29 -31.05
CA LYS A 220 0.59 -3.78 -29.67
C LYS A 220 -0.73 -3.08 -29.35
N ASP A 221 -1.29 -2.40 -30.34
CA ASP A 221 -2.51 -1.60 -30.23
C ASP A 221 -3.80 -2.45 -30.38
N ALA A 222 -3.68 -3.75 -30.67
CA ALA A 222 -4.84 -4.63 -30.72
C ALA A 222 -5.41 -4.88 -29.31
N PRO A 223 -6.74 -4.71 -29.09
CA PRO A 223 -7.38 -5.04 -27.84
C PRO A 223 -7.19 -6.53 -27.49
N SER A 224 -6.72 -6.85 -26.28
CA SER A 224 -6.48 -8.24 -25.85
C SER A 224 -7.76 -9.01 -25.49
N GLY A 225 -8.90 -8.32 -25.34
CA GLY A 225 -10.11 -8.89 -24.72
C GLY A 225 -9.95 -9.22 -23.23
N ASN A 226 -8.74 -9.12 -22.68
CA ASN A 226 -8.46 -9.35 -21.26
C ASN A 226 -9.01 -8.21 -20.40
N PRO A 227 -9.38 -8.48 -19.14
CA PRO A 227 -9.71 -7.43 -18.19
C PRO A 227 -8.57 -6.44 -18.00
N SER A 228 -8.91 -5.17 -17.76
CA SER A 228 -7.92 -4.15 -17.41
C SER A 228 -7.30 -4.43 -16.04
N LEU A 229 -6.04 -4.04 -15.84
CA LEU A 229 -5.29 -4.24 -14.60
C LEU A 229 -6.02 -3.65 -13.39
N HIS A 230 -6.68 -2.48 -13.54
CA HIS A 230 -7.48 -1.89 -12.47
C HIS A 230 -8.66 -2.81 -12.06
N GLN A 231 -9.29 -3.50 -13.02
CA GLN A 231 -10.33 -4.49 -12.68
C GLN A 231 -9.72 -5.70 -11.96
N ILE A 232 -8.56 -6.17 -12.42
CA ILE A 232 -7.88 -7.34 -11.86
C ILE A 232 -7.38 -7.05 -10.44
N ILE A 233 -6.68 -5.95 -10.20
CA ILE A 233 -5.93 -5.73 -8.95
C ILE A 233 -6.62 -4.75 -8.00
N ASP A 234 -7.18 -3.66 -8.50
CA ASP A 234 -7.67 -2.56 -7.66
C ASP A 234 -9.11 -2.77 -7.15
N THR A 235 -9.52 -4.04 -7.05
CA THR A 235 -10.84 -4.45 -6.56
C THR A 235 -10.71 -5.39 -5.35
N SER A 236 -11.75 -5.45 -4.51
CA SER A 236 -11.82 -6.45 -3.45
C SER A 236 -11.97 -7.86 -4.03
N ASP A 237 -11.58 -8.88 -3.27
CA ASP A 237 -11.67 -10.28 -3.71
C ASP A 237 -13.07 -10.66 -4.19
N LYS A 238 -14.12 -10.24 -3.46
CA LYS A 238 -15.52 -10.44 -3.87
C LYS A 238 -15.83 -9.82 -5.23
N ARG A 239 -15.34 -8.61 -5.50
CA ARG A 239 -15.61 -7.93 -6.76
C ARG A 239 -14.78 -8.54 -7.89
N PHE A 240 -13.52 -8.88 -7.63
CA PHE A 240 -12.67 -9.61 -8.57
C PHE A 240 -13.32 -10.94 -8.97
N ALA A 241 -13.66 -11.79 -8.00
CA ALA A 241 -14.29 -13.09 -8.24
C ALA A 241 -15.57 -12.98 -9.07
N VAL A 242 -16.53 -12.18 -8.61
CA VAL A 242 -17.88 -12.14 -9.21
C VAL A 242 -17.95 -11.31 -10.50
N LYS A 243 -17.19 -10.23 -10.61
CA LYS A 243 -17.32 -9.26 -11.72
C LYS A 243 -16.21 -9.34 -12.76
N VAL A 244 -15.11 -10.02 -12.46
CA VAL A 244 -13.95 -10.13 -13.36
C VAL A 244 -13.74 -11.59 -13.75
N ALA A 245 -13.68 -12.48 -12.78
CA ALA A 245 -13.48 -13.92 -13.01
C ALA A 245 -14.79 -14.69 -13.29
N TYR A 246 -15.95 -14.10 -12.98
CA TYR A 246 -17.28 -14.70 -13.14
C TYR A 246 -17.50 -15.99 -12.35
N VAL A 247 -16.95 -16.05 -11.15
CA VAL A 247 -17.09 -17.16 -10.19
C VAL A 247 -17.64 -16.64 -8.85
N THR A 248 -17.95 -17.57 -7.94
CA THR A 248 -18.26 -17.23 -6.55
C THR A 248 -17.01 -16.79 -5.79
N LEU A 249 -17.20 -16.05 -4.69
CA LEU A 249 -16.09 -15.68 -3.80
C LEU A 249 -15.43 -16.92 -3.19
N GLU A 250 -16.23 -17.92 -2.78
CA GLU A 250 -15.76 -19.16 -2.17
C GLU A 250 -14.83 -19.95 -3.11
N GLU A 251 -15.18 -20.07 -4.39
CA GLU A 251 -14.31 -20.70 -5.39
C GLU A 251 -12.95 -20.00 -5.51
N TYR A 252 -12.94 -18.67 -5.41
CA TYR A 252 -11.69 -17.91 -5.44
C TYR A 252 -10.87 -18.05 -4.14
N GLU A 253 -11.51 -18.05 -2.98
CA GLU A 253 -10.84 -18.25 -1.68
C GLU A 253 -10.21 -19.64 -1.59
N VAL A 254 -10.91 -20.68 -2.07
CA VAL A 254 -10.35 -22.04 -2.20
C VAL A 254 -9.16 -22.04 -3.16
N PHE A 255 -9.25 -21.33 -4.27
CA PHE A 255 -8.12 -21.21 -5.19
C PHE A 255 -6.91 -20.51 -4.57
N GLN A 256 -7.10 -19.46 -3.77
CA GLN A 256 -6.00 -18.77 -3.09
C GLN A 256 -5.23 -19.72 -2.16
N GLU A 257 -5.94 -20.60 -1.44
CA GLU A 257 -5.34 -21.64 -0.61
C GLU A 257 -4.54 -22.65 -1.43
N LEU A 258 -5.15 -23.18 -2.52
CA LEU A 258 -4.48 -24.13 -3.42
C LEU A 258 -3.24 -23.51 -4.07
N PHE A 259 -3.33 -22.26 -4.52
CA PHE A 259 -2.23 -21.53 -5.13
C PHE A 259 -1.07 -21.33 -4.15
N ARG A 260 -1.35 -21.02 -2.87
CA ARG A 260 -0.30 -20.86 -1.86
C ARG A 260 0.48 -22.16 -1.65
N ARG A 261 -0.24 -23.28 -1.51
CA ARG A 261 0.37 -24.62 -1.36
C ARG A 261 1.22 -25.02 -2.57
N GLU A 262 0.76 -24.69 -3.78
CA GLU A 262 1.52 -24.93 -5.02
C GLU A 262 2.86 -24.19 -5.01
N ILE A 263 2.87 -22.91 -4.62
CA ILE A 263 4.10 -22.11 -4.51
C ILE A 263 5.03 -22.64 -3.42
N GLU A 264 4.50 -23.02 -2.25
CA GLU A 264 5.29 -23.60 -1.15
C GLU A 264 5.98 -24.90 -1.56
N GLN A 265 5.29 -25.73 -2.36
CA GLN A 265 5.86 -26.95 -2.94
C GLN A 265 6.95 -26.64 -3.97
N GLU A 266 6.73 -25.68 -4.88
CA GLU A 266 7.73 -25.27 -5.88
C GLU A 266 9.00 -24.70 -5.24
N LEU A 267 8.86 -23.99 -4.12
CA LEU A 267 9.98 -23.41 -3.36
C LEU A 267 10.65 -24.42 -2.40
N GLY A 268 10.14 -25.65 -2.30
CA GLY A 268 10.69 -26.71 -1.44
C GLY A 268 10.51 -26.46 0.06
N LEU A 269 9.66 -25.52 0.46
CA LEU A 269 9.48 -25.10 1.87
C LEU A 269 8.73 -26.13 2.71
N ASN A 270 7.98 -27.06 2.08
CA ASN A 270 7.25 -28.13 2.77
C ASN A 270 8.13 -29.32 3.21
N SER A 271 9.44 -29.28 2.98
CA SER A 271 10.34 -30.42 3.22
C SER A 271 10.94 -30.46 4.63
N LEU A 272 10.59 -29.53 5.53
CA LEU A 272 11.22 -29.36 6.85
C LEU A 272 10.32 -29.72 8.06
N GLU A 273 9.10 -30.21 7.84
CA GLU A 273 8.14 -30.53 8.92
C GLU A 273 7.80 -32.03 9.06
N HIS A 274 8.63 -32.95 8.54
CA HIS A 274 8.34 -34.38 8.61
C HIS A 274 9.56 -35.29 8.78
N ASP A 275 10.47 -34.93 9.69
CA ASP A 275 11.47 -35.87 10.22
C ASP A 275 11.63 -35.59 11.73
N ASP A 276 10.68 -36.06 12.54
CA ASP A 276 10.97 -36.40 13.94
C ASP A 276 9.96 -37.43 14.47
N ALA A 277 10.54 -38.56 14.89
CA ALA A 277 10.00 -39.61 15.78
C ALA A 277 8.96 -40.61 15.23
N ASP A 278 9.44 -41.62 14.48
CA ASP A 278 8.97 -42.99 14.68
C ASP A 278 10.06 -43.77 15.44
N GLU A 279 9.99 -43.68 16.76
CA GLU A 279 10.70 -44.54 17.70
C GLU A 279 10.09 -45.94 17.60
N VAL A 280 10.81 -46.87 16.97
CA VAL A 280 10.38 -48.27 16.83
C VAL A 280 10.43 -48.99 18.17
N ASP A 281 9.25 -49.25 18.73
CA ASP A 281 9.05 -50.04 19.95
C ASP A 281 9.24 -51.54 19.65
N TYR A 282 10.01 -52.21 20.51
CA TYR A 282 10.31 -53.64 20.43
C TYR A 282 9.23 -54.40 21.20
N GLU A 283 8.35 -55.12 20.52
CA GLU A 283 7.49 -56.11 21.18
C GLU A 283 7.96 -57.55 20.92
N ASP A 284 8.13 -58.23 22.05
CA ASP A 284 8.76 -59.49 22.36
C ASP A 284 7.77 -60.65 22.10
N GLU A 285 7.96 -61.44 21.03
CA GLU A 285 7.16 -62.65 20.79
C GLU A 285 7.77 -63.87 21.49
N GLN A 286 7.26 -64.15 22.68
CA GLN A 286 7.34 -65.49 23.29
C GLN A 286 6.14 -66.34 22.84
N HIS A 287 6.40 -67.47 22.19
CA HIS A 287 5.54 -68.67 22.23
C HIS A 287 6.42 -69.89 21.87
N GLU A 288 6.85 -70.65 22.88
CA GLU A 288 6.27 -71.93 23.32
C GLU A 288 6.55 -73.10 22.36
N GLU A 289 7.50 -73.96 22.78
CA GLU A 289 7.64 -75.34 22.29
C GLU A 289 6.33 -76.12 22.45
N PRO A 290 6.12 -77.13 21.60
CA PRO A 290 6.07 -78.45 22.21
C PRO A 290 6.89 -79.52 21.48
N ASP A 291 7.28 -80.42 22.35
CA ASP A 291 8.14 -81.59 22.25
C ASP A 291 7.55 -82.75 21.43
N GLN A 292 8.41 -83.76 21.19
CA GLN A 292 8.19 -85.13 20.69
C GLN A 292 8.26 -85.37 19.17
N LEU A 293 8.85 -86.45 18.65
CA LEU A 293 9.88 -87.45 19.00
C LEU A 293 9.75 -88.53 17.89
N VAL A 294 10.83 -89.28 17.66
CA VAL A 294 10.93 -90.55 16.87
C VAL A 294 11.02 -90.40 15.35
N GLY A 295 12.01 -90.98 14.65
CA GLY A 295 13.08 -91.88 15.07
C GLY A 295 13.79 -92.50 13.85
N ASP A 296 14.97 -93.03 14.15
CA ASP A 296 15.83 -94.03 13.47
C ASP A 296 16.30 -93.83 12.02
#